data_AF-A0A2N2CXT2-F1
#
_entry.id   AF-A0A2N2CXT2-F1
#
_cell.length_a   1.000
_cell.length_b   1.000
_cell.length_c   1.000
_cell.angle_alpha   90.00
_cell.angle_beta   90.00
_cell.angle_gamma   90.00
#
_symmetry.space_group_name_H-M   'P 1'
#
loop_
_entity.id
_entity.type
_entity.pdbx_description
1 polymer ?
#
loop_
_entity_poly.entity_id
_entity_poly.type
_entity_poly.pdbx_seq_one_letter_code
_entity_poly.pdbx_strand_id
1 'polypeptide(L)'
;MAKAQTIPQNDTADGNGGSFEFANTQASLEVLAVVNAEITLADTKSLTIKLQDSADNSAFADLQTLYTKTSSGGDTIPADTELGRFVLPTTTKRYVKVVLISDDVAIAGKVDIFPTYLPR
;
A
#
# COMPACT_ATOMS: atom_id res chain seq x y z
N MET A 1 0.09 3.25 -8.60
CA MET A 1 0.73 2.56 -7.46
C MET A 1 1.86 3.42 -6.93
N ALA A 2 2.61 2.95 -5.93
CA ALA A 2 3.62 3.75 -5.25
C ALA A 2 5.03 3.36 -5.69
N LYS A 3 5.88 4.34 -6.02
CA LYS A 3 7.30 4.13 -6.28
C LYS A 3 8.14 5.06 -5.42
N ALA A 4 9.01 4.48 -4.60
CA ALA A 4 9.85 5.16 -3.63
C ALA A 4 9.07 6.25 -2.87
N GLN A 5 7.82 5.93 -2.51
CA GLN A 5 6.91 6.91 -1.93
C GLN A 5 7.24 7.11 -0.47
N THR A 6 7.51 8.36 -0.10
CA THR A 6 7.59 8.77 1.30
C THR A 6 6.25 8.53 1.98
N ILE A 7 6.30 7.91 3.15
CA ILE A 7 5.10 7.67 3.95
C ILE A 7 4.56 9.02 4.45
N PRO A 8 3.25 9.30 4.34
CA PRO A 8 2.68 10.54 4.87
C PRO A 8 2.91 10.66 6.38
N GLN A 9 3.14 11.87 6.86
CA GLN A 9 3.34 12.17 8.28
C GLN A 9 2.03 12.66 8.90
N ASN A 10 1.46 11.88 9.82
CA ASN A 10 0.16 12.15 10.44
C ASN A 10 -0.91 12.55 9.41
N ASP A 11 -0.98 11.80 8.31
CA ASP A 11 -1.84 12.10 7.18
C ASP A 11 -2.15 10.83 6.37
N THR A 12 -3.05 10.98 5.40
CA THR A 12 -3.39 9.99 4.40
C THR A 12 -2.95 10.46 3.03
N ALA A 13 -2.29 9.59 2.26
CA ALA A 13 -1.89 9.89 0.90
C ALA A 13 -2.22 8.73 -0.04
N ASP A 14 -2.71 9.08 -1.23
CA ASP A 14 -2.79 8.13 -2.34
C ASP A 14 -1.38 7.75 -2.83
N GLY A 15 -1.27 6.58 -3.45
CA GLY A 15 -0.08 6.14 -4.16
C GLY A 15 0.40 7.19 -5.18
N ASN A 16 1.69 7.54 -5.18
CA ASN A 16 2.23 8.64 -5.99
C ASN A 16 2.21 8.43 -7.52
N GLY A 17 1.91 7.22 -7.98
CA GLY A 17 1.63 6.89 -9.38
C GLY A 17 0.13 6.79 -9.70
N GLY A 18 -0.76 7.21 -8.79
CA GLY A 18 -2.21 7.19 -8.99
C GLY A 18 -2.81 5.78 -9.04
N SER A 19 -4.02 5.70 -9.61
CA SER A 19 -4.72 4.45 -9.87
C SER A 19 -4.20 3.77 -11.14
N PHE A 20 -4.35 2.45 -11.20
CA PHE A 20 -4.04 1.64 -12.38
C PHE A 20 -5.29 0.89 -12.81
N GLU A 21 -5.41 0.67 -14.11
CA GLU A 21 -6.48 -0.14 -14.68
C GLU A 21 -6.09 -1.63 -14.66
N PHE A 22 -6.85 -2.43 -13.92
CA PHE A 22 -6.67 -3.88 -13.81
C PHE A 22 -7.92 -4.68 -14.25
N ALA A 23 -8.80 -4.06 -15.04
CA ALA A 23 -9.93 -4.77 -15.61
C ALA A 23 -9.48 -6.00 -16.40
N ASN A 24 -10.26 -7.09 -16.30
CA ASN A 24 -10.08 -8.32 -17.06
C ASN A 24 -8.76 -9.07 -16.83
N THR A 25 -8.06 -8.80 -15.72
CA THR A 25 -6.80 -9.49 -15.36
C THR A 25 -6.98 -10.94 -14.90
N GLN A 26 -8.23 -11.38 -14.69
CA GLN A 26 -8.61 -12.77 -14.34
C GLN A 26 -7.80 -13.37 -13.18
N ALA A 27 -7.52 -12.57 -12.15
CA ALA A 27 -6.71 -12.96 -10.99
C ALA A 27 -5.27 -13.42 -11.32
N SER A 28 -4.71 -12.90 -12.41
CA SER A 28 -3.33 -13.15 -12.84
C SER A 28 -2.32 -12.13 -12.27
N LEU A 29 -2.78 -11.12 -11.53
CA LEU A 29 -1.94 -10.11 -10.91
C LEU A 29 -2.02 -10.18 -9.39
N GLU A 30 -0.88 -10.03 -8.74
CA GLU A 30 -0.80 -9.70 -7.31
C GLU A 30 -0.19 -8.31 -7.14
N VAL A 31 -0.59 -7.59 -6.10
CA VAL A 31 0.04 -6.35 -5.68
C VAL A 31 0.92 -6.64 -4.48
N LEU A 32 2.19 -6.27 -4.58
CA LEU A 32 3.21 -6.47 -3.56
C LEU A 32 3.60 -5.11 -2.97
N ALA A 33 3.69 -5.03 -1.64
CA ALA A 33 4.19 -3.88 -0.90
C ALA A 33 5.53 -4.23 -0.22
N VAL A 34 6.55 -3.42 -0.47
CA VAL A 34 7.92 -3.61 0.05
C VAL A 34 8.44 -2.30 0.61
N VAL A 35 9.24 -2.37 1.68
CA VAL A 35 9.98 -1.22 2.19
C VAL A 35 11.11 -0.86 1.22
N ASN A 36 11.06 0.35 0.67
CA ASN A 36 12.12 0.88 -0.20
C ASN A 36 13.28 1.48 0.60
N ALA A 37 12.94 2.25 1.64
CA ALA A 37 13.89 2.83 2.59
C ALA A 37 13.35 2.59 3.99
N GLU A 38 14.24 2.23 4.91
CA GLU A 38 13.93 1.86 6.29
C GLU A 38 12.85 2.77 6.90
N ILE A 39 11.85 2.15 7.52
CA ILE A 39 10.74 2.85 8.15
C ILE A 39 11.01 2.94 9.64
N THR A 40 10.96 4.13 10.19
CA THR A 40 11.00 4.37 11.64
C THR A 40 9.64 4.83 12.13
N LEU A 41 9.04 4.10 13.07
CA LEU A 41 7.71 4.36 13.60
C LEU A 41 7.80 4.59 15.11
N ALA A 42 7.34 5.74 15.58
CA ALA A 42 7.35 6.07 17.00
C ALA A 42 6.42 5.16 17.82
N ASP A 43 6.66 5.08 19.13
CA ASP A 43 5.83 4.29 20.04
C ASP A 43 4.35 4.68 19.95
N THR A 44 3.46 3.68 20.04
CA THR A 44 2.00 3.80 19.93
C THR A 44 1.47 4.31 18.59
N LYS A 45 2.35 4.61 17.63
CA LYS A 45 1.96 5.08 16.31
C LYS A 45 1.71 3.97 15.33
N SER A 46 0.93 4.26 14.30
CA SER A 46 0.47 3.29 13.34
C SER A 46 0.80 3.65 11.89
N LEU A 47 1.08 2.61 11.11
CA LEU A 47 1.18 2.66 9.66
C LEU A 47 0.20 1.65 9.08
N THR A 48 -0.63 2.11 8.15
CA THR A 48 -1.57 1.25 7.41
C THR A 48 -1.41 1.48 5.90
N ILE A 49 -1.37 0.38 5.14
CA ILE A 49 -1.34 0.37 3.69
C ILE A 49 -2.55 -0.41 3.19
N LYS A 50 -3.38 0.24 2.37
CA LYS A 50 -4.60 -0.33 1.80
C LYS A 50 -4.58 -0.29 0.28
N LEU A 51 -5.30 -1.22 -0.31
CA LEU A 51 -5.78 -1.16 -1.68
C LEU A 51 -7.23 -0.71 -1.66
N GLN A 52 -7.56 0.18 -2.58
CA GLN A 52 -8.92 0.61 -2.86
C GLN A 52 -9.23 0.39 -4.32
N ASP A 53 -10.50 0.09 -4.62
CA ASP A 53 -10.98 -0.07 -5.98
C ASP A 53 -12.12 0.90 -6.34
N SER A 54 -12.28 1.14 -7.64
CA SER A 54 -13.28 2.02 -8.20
C SER A 54 -13.71 1.53 -9.58
N ALA A 55 -14.99 1.71 -9.91
CA ALA A 55 -15.50 1.42 -11.25
C ALA A 55 -15.22 2.57 -12.24
N ASP A 56 -15.12 3.80 -11.75
CA ASP A 56 -15.16 5.04 -12.54
C ASP A 56 -13.97 5.98 -12.29
N ASN A 57 -13.02 5.56 -11.44
CA ASN A 57 -11.85 6.33 -11.04
C ASN A 57 -12.18 7.61 -10.24
N SER A 58 -13.39 7.71 -9.68
CA SER A 58 -13.84 8.88 -8.91
C SER A 58 -14.16 8.53 -7.46
N ALA A 59 -14.96 7.47 -7.26
CA ALA A 59 -15.34 6.97 -5.95
C ALA A 59 -14.60 5.67 -5.66
N PHE A 60 -13.71 5.70 -4.67
CA PHE A 60 -12.91 4.55 -4.26
C PHE A 60 -13.45 3.94 -2.97
N ALA A 61 -13.48 2.61 -2.91
CA ALA A 61 -13.86 1.83 -1.75
C ALA A 61 -12.71 0.92 -1.32
N ASP A 62 -12.62 0.61 -0.02
CA ASP A 62 -11.63 -0.33 0.51
C ASP A 62 -11.79 -1.71 -0.15
N LEU A 63 -10.70 -2.20 -0.75
CA LEU A 63 -10.60 -3.54 -1.34
C LEU A 63 -9.93 -4.50 -0.34
N GLN A 64 -8.75 -4.13 0.15
CA GLN A 64 -7.96 -4.97 1.07
C GLN A 64 -6.94 -4.13 1.85
N THR A 65 -6.73 -4.45 3.13
CA THR A 65 -5.56 -3.96 3.88
C THR A 65 -4.36 -4.88 3.59
N LEU A 66 -3.29 -4.33 3.02
CA LEU A 66 -2.04 -5.08 2.79
C LEU A 66 -1.21 -5.22 4.06
N TYR A 67 -1.18 -4.15 4.85
CA TYR A 67 -0.36 -4.06 6.04
C TYR A 67 -0.98 -3.10 7.04
N THR A 68 -0.97 -3.48 8.31
CA THR A 68 -1.22 -2.56 9.42
C THR A 68 -0.31 -2.92 10.56
N LYS A 69 0.34 -1.92 11.14
CA LYS A 69 1.19 -2.08 12.31
C LYS A 69 1.01 -0.90 13.23
N THR A 70 0.80 -1.19 14.51
CA THR A 70 0.92 -0.24 15.60
C THR A 70 2.18 -0.60 16.38
N SER A 71 3.07 0.37 16.54
CA SER A 71 4.32 0.20 17.27
C SER A 71 4.09 0.10 18.78
N SER A 72 4.92 -0.70 19.45
CA SER A 72 5.03 -0.73 20.92
C SER A 72 6.50 -0.65 21.31
N GLY A 73 6.89 0.46 21.94
CA GLY A 73 8.27 0.80 22.27
C GLY A 73 9.06 1.49 21.15
N GLY A 74 8.40 1.90 20.06
CA GLY A 74 9.10 2.34 18.85
C GLY A 74 9.52 1.14 17.99
N ASP A 75 9.60 1.33 16.67
CA ASP A 75 9.90 0.24 15.76
C ASP A 75 10.66 0.71 14.53
N THR A 76 11.46 -0.19 13.98
CA THR A 76 12.22 0.02 12.75
C THR A 76 11.98 -1.15 11.82
N ILE A 77 11.51 -0.87 10.61
CA ILE A 77 11.29 -1.88 9.56
C ILE A 77 12.38 -1.72 8.50
N PRO A 78 13.30 -2.69 8.34
CA PRO A 78 14.40 -2.59 7.39
C PRO A 78 13.94 -2.44 5.94
N ALA A 79 14.81 -1.85 5.11
CA ALA A 79 14.65 -1.90 3.65
C ALA A 79 14.54 -3.34 3.13
N ASP A 80 13.88 -3.50 1.99
CA ASP A 80 13.59 -4.78 1.32
C ASP A 80 12.66 -5.72 2.11
N THR A 81 12.10 -5.28 3.23
CA THR A 81 11.09 -6.04 3.97
C THR A 81 9.77 -6.06 3.17
N GLU A 82 9.27 -7.25 2.87
CA GLU A 82 7.91 -7.43 2.36
C GLU A 82 6.90 -7.11 3.47
N LEU A 83 6.04 -6.13 3.22
CA LEU A 83 4.97 -5.74 4.14
C LEU A 83 3.70 -6.56 3.92
N GLY A 84 3.47 -6.98 2.68
CA GLY A 84 2.35 -7.82 2.33
C GLY A 84 2.11 -7.90 0.83
N ARG A 85 1.31 -8.87 0.45
CA ARG A 85 0.88 -9.10 -0.94
C ARG A 85 -0.59 -9.44 -1.01
N PHE A 86 -1.21 -9.15 -2.14
CA PHE A 86 -2.60 -9.51 -2.38
C PHE A 86 -2.86 -9.82 -3.85
N VAL A 87 -3.40 -11.02 -4.10
CA VAL A 87 -3.87 -11.41 -5.43
C VAL A 87 -5.17 -10.68 -5.72
N LEU A 88 -5.24 -9.94 -6.83
CA LEU A 88 -6.45 -9.23 -7.21
C LEU A 88 -7.53 -10.23 -7.62
N PRO A 89 -8.65 -10.36 -6.88
CA PRO A 89 -9.72 -11.27 -7.26
C PRO A 89 -10.40 -10.83 -8.56
N THR A 90 -11.11 -11.75 -9.21
CA THR A 90 -11.90 -11.45 -10.42
C THR A 90 -13.03 -10.43 -10.17
N THR A 91 -13.38 -10.21 -8.91
CA THR A 91 -14.38 -9.22 -8.47
C THR A 91 -13.80 -7.81 -8.31
N THR A 92 -12.47 -7.63 -8.43
CA THR A 92 -11.84 -6.30 -8.33
C THR A 92 -12.34 -5.39 -9.45
N LYS A 93 -12.74 -4.17 -9.09
CA LYS A 93 -13.20 -3.17 -10.06
C LYS A 93 -12.05 -2.67 -10.94
N ARG A 94 -12.43 -1.94 -11.98
CA ARG A 94 -11.54 -1.48 -13.07
C ARG A 94 -10.29 -0.75 -12.58
N TYR A 95 -10.45 0.20 -11.66
CA TYR A 95 -9.37 1.06 -11.18
C TYR A 95 -8.98 0.65 -9.77
N VAL A 96 -7.69 0.40 -9.54
CA VAL A 96 -7.16 0.13 -8.20
C VAL A 96 -6.13 1.18 -7.87
N LYS A 97 -6.15 1.66 -6.63
CA LYS A 97 -5.11 2.53 -6.08
C LYS A 97 -4.64 2.02 -4.73
N VAL A 98 -3.52 2.57 -4.30
CA VAL A 98 -2.98 2.38 -2.95
C VAL A 98 -3.33 3.61 -2.13
N VAL A 99 -3.61 3.39 -0.84
CA VAL A 99 -3.73 4.45 0.16
C VAL A 99 -2.79 4.12 1.32
N LEU A 100 -1.94 5.08 1.68
CA LEU A 100 -1.06 5.02 2.84
C LEU A 100 -1.61 5.93 3.92
N ILE A 101 -1.63 5.45 5.15
CA ILE A 101 -2.16 6.16 6.31
C ILE A 101 -1.15 6.03 7.44
N SER A 102 -0.81 7.15 8.07
CA SER A 102 0.00 7.18 9.30
C SER A 102 -0.56 8.22 10.27
N ASP A 103 -0.47 7.96 11.57
CA ASP A 103 -0.77 8.91 12.65
C ASP A 103 0.51 9.45 13.34
N ASP A 104 1.67 9.11 12.78
CA ASP A 104 2.98 9.51 13.27
C ASP A 104 3.45 10.77 12.52
N VAL A 105 3.68 11.84 13.27
CA VAL A 105 4.24 13.10 12.74
C VAL A 105 5.72 12.99 12.38
N ALA A 106 6.42 12.00 12.93
CA ALA A 106 7.86 11.82 12.79
C ALA A 106 8.23 10.57 11.98
N ILE A 107 7.25 9.88 11.38
CA ILE A 107 7.54 8.73 10.53
C ILE A 107 8.49 9.13 9.41
N ALA A 108 9.49 8.29 9.20
CA ALA A 108 10.41 8.36 8.08
C ALA A 108 10.43 7.02 7.38
N GLY A 109 10.87 7.02 6.12
CA GLY A 109 10.95 5.83 5.29
C GLY A 109 10.13 5.93 4.02
N LYS A 110 10.29 4.91 3.17
CA LYS A 110 9.66 4.85 1.85
C LYS A 110 9.17 3.45 1.55
N VAL A 111 8.13 3.35 0.73
CA VAL A 111 7.62 2.07 0.22
C VAL A 111 7.57 2.05 -1.30
N ASP A 112 7.76 0.85 -1.85
CA ASP A 112 7.42 0.49 -3.21
C ASP A 112 6.21 -0.43 -3.19
N ILE A 113 5.22 -0.12 -4.02
CA ILE A 113 4.02 -0.94 -4.16
C ILE A 113 3.75 -1.10 -5.65
N PHE A 114 3.76 -2.33 -6.14
CA PHE A 114 3.71 -2.61 -7.57
C PHE A 114 2.95 -3.91 -7.86
N PRO A 115 2.28 -3.99 -9.03
CA PRO A 115 1.72 -5.24 -9.49
C PRO A 115 2.85 -6.16 -9.98
N THR A 116 2.73 -7.45 -9.72
CA THR A 116 3.53 -8.50 -10.35
C THR A 116 2.63 -9.57 -10.93
N TYR A 117 3.07 -10.17 -12.03
CA TYR A 117 2.35 -11.22 -12.72
C TYR A 117 2.58 -12.55 -12.01
N LEU A 118 1.49 -13.28 -11.80
CA LEU A 118 1.52 -14.66 -11.33
C LEU A 118 1.40 -15.60 -12.53
N PRO A 119 2.51 -16.21 -12.99
CA PRO A 119 2.42 -17.27 -13.99
C PRO A 119 1.65 -18.45 -13.39
N ARG A 120 0.57 -18.85 -14.06
CA ARG A 120 -0.27 -20.00 -13.71
C ARG A 120 -0.25 -21.01 -14.84
#